data_AF-A0A945EX59-F1
#
_entry.id   AF-A0A945EX59-F1
#
_cell.length_a   1.000
_cell.length_b   1.000
_cell.length_c   1.000
_cell.angle_alpha   90.00
_cell.angle_beta   90.00
_cell.angle_gamma   90.00
#
_symmetry.space_group_name_H-M   'P 1'
#
loop_
_entity.id
_entity.type
_entity.pdbx_description
1 polymer ?
#
loop_
_entity_poly.entity_id
_entity_poly.type
_entity_poly.pdbx_seq_one_letter_code
_entity_poly.pdbx_strand_id
1 'polypeptide(L)'
;MSKKVVIIGGGIMGVCSAYFLNKEGHEVTIIDKSNFSSGASFVNAGYITPSHIISLAAPGIITKGLKWMFNPSSPFYVKPRLDKDFLQWAWAFK
;
A
#
# COMPACT_ATOMS: atom_id res chain seq x y z
N MET A 1 -0.46 28.21 7.44
CA MET A 1 -0.88 27.98 8.84
C MET A 1 -0.30 26.65 9.29
N SER A 2 0.39 26.64 10.44
CA SER A 2 0.83 25.37 11.04
C SER A 2 -0.38 24.54 11.46
N LYS A 3 -0.26 23.21 11.38
CA LYS A 3 -1.33 22.24 11.71
C LYS A 3 -0.72 21.17 12.61
N LYS A 4 -1.56 20.59 13.47
CA LYS A 4 -1.24 19.35 14.20
C LYS A 4 -1.69 18.17 13.36
N VAL A 5 -0.77 17.27 13.03
CA VAL A 5 -1.01 16.12 12.16
C VAL A 5 -0.63 14.85 12.90
N VAL A 6 -1.55 13.89 12.96
CA VAL A 6 -1.27 12.55 13.48
C VAL A 6 -1.09 11.58 12.32
N ILE A 7 -0.01 10.82 12.34
CA ILE A 7 0.29 9.75 11.39
C ILE A 7 0.24 8.42 12.13
N ILE A 8 -0.54 7.48 11.63
CA ILE A 8 -0.63 6.12 12.17
C ILE A 8 0.23 5.22 11.29
N GLY A 9 1.28 4.64 11.89
CA GLY A 9 2.27 3.82 11.22
C GLY A 9 3.60 4.55 11.02
N GLY A 10 4.65 4.00 11.63
CA GLY A 10 6.04 4.44 11.61
C GLY A 10 6.89 3.71 10.56
N GLY A 11 6.27 3.05 9.58
CA GLY A 11 6.99 2.52 8.42
C GLY A 11 7.58 3.64 7.54
N ILE A 12 8.33 3.26 6.50
CA ILE A 12 9.06 4.20 5.64
C ILE A 12 8.16 5.30 5.06
N MET A 13 6.94 4.95 4.63
CA MET A 13 5.99 5.94 4.10
C MET A 13 5.52 6.92 5.17
N GLY A 14 5.23 6.45 6.38
CA GLY A 14 4.78 7.31 7.48
C GLY A 14 5.86 8.30 7.92
N VAL A 15 7.11 7.82 8.05
CA VAL A 15 8.26 8.67 8.38
C VAL A 15 8.56 9.68 7.26
N CYS A 16 8.51 9.26 5.98
CA CYS A 16 8.68 10.17 4.85
C CYS A 16 7.60 11.26 4.83
N SER A 17 6.32 10.89 5.00
CA SER A 17 5.22 11.86 5.10
C SER A 17 5.43 12.82 6.27
N ALA A 18 5.82 12.31 7.44
CA ALA A 18 6.10 13.13 8.61
C ALA A 18 7.21 14.15 8.37
N TYR A 19 8.30 13.71 7.73
CA TYR A 19 9.44 14.56 7.41
C TYR A 19 9.04 15.75 6.53
N PHE A 20 8.31 15.50 5.43
CA PHE A 20 7.90 16.59 4.53
C PHE A 20 6.87 17.52 5.18
N LEU A 21 5.91 16.99 5.94
CA LEU A 21 4.95 17.82 6.69
C LEU A 21 5.65 18.67 7.77
N ASN A 22 6.62 18.10 8.47
CA ASN A 22 7.40 18.84 9.45
C ASN A 22 8.23 19.95 8.79
N LYS A 23 8.83 19.66 7.63
CA LYS A 23 9.57 20.65 6.81
C LYS A 23 8.67 21.80 6.33
N GLU A 24 7.39 21.55 6.09
CA GLU A 24 6.39 22.57 5.77
C GLU A 24 5.91 23.37 7.00
N GLY A 25 6.44 23.08 8.19
CA GLY A 25 6.14 23.79 9.43
C GLY A 25 4.95 23.23 10.21
N HIS A 26 4.52 22.00 9.91
CA HIS A 26 3.48 21.30 10.68
C HIS A 26 4.06 20.58 11.90
N GLU A 27 3.27 20.53 12.98
CA GLU A 27 3.57 19.71 14.16
C GLU A 27 3.05 18.30 13.88
N VAL A 28 3.94 17.31 13.86
CA VAL A 28 3.60 15.94 13.47
C VAL A 28 3.85 14.99 14.63
N THR A 29 2.87 14.13 14.91
CA THR A 29 2.99 13.01 15.85
C THR A 29 2.82 11.71 15.08
N ILE A 30 3.80 10.81 15.19
CA ILE A 30 3.72 9.46 14.64
C ILE A 30 3.34 8.50 15.77
N ILE A 31 2.32 7.67 15.53
CA ILE A 31 1.92 6.58 16.42
C ILE A 31 2.20 5.28 15.68
N ASP A 32 3.15 4.49 16.18
CA ASP A 32 3.40 3.14 15.67
C ASP A 32 3.18 2.12 16.80
N LYS A 33 2.75 0.91 16.43
CA LYS A 33 2.58 -0.20 17.40
C LYS A 33 3.94 -0.69 17.93
N SER A 34 4.99 -0.55 17.14
CA SER A 34 6.35 -0.98 17.43
C SER A 34 7.26 0.20 17.76
N ASN A 35 8.47 -0.12 18.21
CA ASN A 35 9.58 0.80 18.39
C ASN A 35 10.42 0.97 17.10
N PHE A 36 9.79 0.92 15.93
CA PHE A 36 10.45 0.95 14.61
C PHE A 36 11.39 -0.23 14.31
N SER A 37 11.43 -1.27 15.16
CA SER A 37 12.29 -2.44 14.96
C SER A 37 11.58 -3.63 14.31
N SER A 38 10.44 -3.41 13.63
CA SER A 38 9.63 -4.49 13.07
C SER A 38 8.78 -4.01 11.88
N GLY A 39 8.09 -4.94 11.22
CA GLY A 39 7.22 -4.65 10.07
C GLY A 39 7.94 -4.62 8.72
N ALA A 40 7.16 -4.41 7.66
CA ALA A 40 7.62 -4.53 6.27
C ALA A 40 8.82 -3.62 5.93
N SER A 41 8.86 -2.41 6.50
CA SER A 41 9.96 -1.48 6.28
C SER A 41 11.24 -1.84 7.02
N PHE A 42 11.17 -2.56 8.15
CA PHE A 42 12.37 -2.94 8.91
C PHE A 42 13.13 -4.11 8.24
N VAL A 43 12.40 -5.08 7.70
CA VAL A 43 12.97 -6.27 7.05
C VAL A 43 13.18 -6.11 5.54
N ASN A 44 13.01 -4.89 5.02
CA ASN A 44 13.11 -4.64 3.58
C ASN A 44 14.57 -4.72 3.10
N ALA A 45 14.80 -5.17 1.85
CA ALA A 45 16.14 -5.37 1.29
C ALA A 45 16.84 -4.08 0.81
N GLY A 46 16.24 -2.90 1.01
CA GLY A 46 16.72 -1.61 0.52
C GLY A 46 16.66 -1.46 -1.00
N TYR A 47 15.97 -2.36 -1.71
CA TYR A 47 15.95 -2.39 -3.17
C TYR A 47 15.02 -1.30 -3.73
N ILE A 48 15.58 -0.44 -4.59
CA ILE A 48 14.82 0.63 -5.24
C ILE A 48 14.66 0.26 -6.72
N THR A 49 13.41 0.12 -7.16
CA THR A 49 13.07 -0.20 -8.55
C THR A 49 12.32 0.96 -9.20
N PRO A 50 12.99 1.83 -9.99
CA PRO A 50 12.38 3.01 -10.60
C PRO A 50 11.12 2.72 -11.43
N SER A 51 11.06 1.55 -12.08
CA SER A 51 9.92 1.14 -12.89
C SER A 51 8.68 0.73 -12.08
N HIS A 52 8.80 0.51 -10.76
CA HIS A 52 7.76 -0.02 -9.88
C HIS A 52 7.64 0.78 -8.55
N ILE A 53 7.86 2.10 -8.61
CA ILE A 53 7.82 2.96 -7.40
C ILE A 53 6.39 3.30 -6.93
N ILE A 54 5.37 3.06 -7.75
CA ILE A 54 4.00 3.41 -7.41
C ILE A 54 3.51 2.42 -6.35
N SER A 55 3.21 2.94 -5.16
CA SER A 55 2.66 2.15 -4.08
C SER A 55 1.38 1.41 -4.50
N LEU A 56 1.26 0.14 -4.11
CA LEU A 56 0.03 -0.65 -4.31
C LEU A 56 -1.19 -0.03 -3.62
N ALA A 57 -0.98 0.84 -2.62
CA ALA A 57 -2.03 1.58 -1.93
C ALA A 57 -2.30 2.97 -2.54
N ALA A 58 -1.79 3.27 -3.75
CA ALA A 58 -2.03 4.55 -4.39
C ALA A 58 -3.51 4.75 -4.78
N PRO A 59 -4.00 6.00 -4.82
CA PRO A 59 -5.35 6.30 -5.30
C PRO A 59 -5.61 5.70 -6.69
N GLY A 60 -6.77 5.05 -6.86
CA GLY A 60 -7.17 4.45 -8.12
C GLY A 60 -6.63 3.04 -8.39
N ILE A 61 -5.76 2.48 -7.53
CA ILE A 61 -5.28 1.09 -7.69
C ILE A 61 -6.44 0.09 -7.60
N ILE A 62 -7.43 0.30 -6.72
CA ILE A 62 -8.61 -0.58 -6.63
C ILE A 62 -9.35 -0.64 -7.97
N THR A 63 -9.67 0.53 -8.55
CA THR A 63 -10.33 0.62 -9.86
C THR A 63 -9.50 -0.02 -10.96
N LYS A 64 -8.17 0.17 -10.93
CA LYS A 64 -7.23 -0.44 -11.88
C LYS A 64 -7.18 -1.96 -11.72
N GLY A 65 -7.16 -2.46 -10.49
CA GLY A 65 -7.20 -3.88 -10.15
C GLY A 65 -8.46 -4.56 -10.67
N LEU A 66 -9.64 -3.95 -10.44
CA LEU A 66 -10.91 -4.44 -11.00
C LEU A 66 -10.88 -4.48 -12.53
N LYS A 67 -10.32 -3.47 -13.20
CA LYS A 67 -10.15 -3.50 -14.67
C LYS A 67 -9.18 -4.58 -15.14
N TRP A 68 -8.09 -4.81 -14.41
CA TRP A 68 -7.12 -5.85 -14.72
C TRP A 68 -7.74 -7.25 -14.68
N MET A 69 -8.66 -7.52 -13.75
CA MET A 69 -9.34 -8.82 -13.67
C MET A 69 -10.00 -9.25 -14.98
N PHE A 70 -10.45 -8.31 -15.82
CA PHE A 70 -11.10 -8.60 -17.10
C PHE A 70 -10.20 -8.47 -18.33
N ASN A 71 -8.91 -8.16 -18.15
CA ASN A 71 -7.95 -8.00 -19.25
C ASN A 71 -6.91 -9.14 -19.25
N PRO A 72 -6.92 -10.05 -20.24
CA PRO A 72 -5.98 -11.17 -20.35
C PRO A 72 -4.50 -10.77 -20.41
N SER A 73 -4.19 -9.56 -20.87
CA SER A 73 -2.82 -9.03 -20.96
C SER A 73 -2.38 -8.29 -19.70
N SER A 74 -3.18 -8.31 -18.63
CA SER A 74 -2.88 -7.60 -17.39
C SER A 74 -2.15 -8.50 -16.37
N PRO A 75 -1.41 -7.90 -15.41
CA PRO A 75 -0.72 -8.67 -14.37
C PRO A 75 -1.67 -9.30 -13.35
N PHE A 76 -2.95 -8.95 -13.36
CA PHE A 76 -3.96 -9.44 -12.42
C PHE A 76 -5.23 -9.88 -13.14
N TYR A 77 -5.08 -10.72 -14.18
CA TYR A 77 -6.21 -11.28 -14.92
C TYR A 77 -6.88 -12.43 -14.17
N VAL A 78 -8.21 -12.41 -14.11
CA VAL A 78 -9.02 -13.49 -13.53
C VAL A 78 -9.89 -14.07 -14.64
N LYS A 79 -9.53 -15.27 -15.12
CA LYS A 79 -10.28 -15.94 -16.18
C LYS A 79 -11.70 -16.27 -15.67
N PRO A 80 -12.77 -15.74 -16.30
CA PRO A 80 -14.13 -16.10 -15.93
C PRO A 80 -14.36 -17.59 -16.21
N ARG A 81 -14.60 -18.38 -15.16
CA ARG A 81 -14.92 -19.80 -15.25
C ARG A 81 -16.09 -20.10 -14.32
N LEU A 82 -17.05 -20.89 -14.80
CA LEU A 82 -18.15 -21.41 -14.01
C LEU A 82 -17.80 -22.82 -13.51
N ASP A 83 -16.68 -22.93 -12.79
CA ASP A 83 -16.24 -24.17 -12.17
C ASP A 83 -16.37 -24.06 -10.64
N LYS A 84 -16.75 -25.16 -9.99
CA LYS A 84 -17.05 -25.17 -8.55
C LYS A 84 -15.83 -24.82 -7.71
N ASP A 85 -14.65 -25.30 -8.10
CA ASP A 85 -13.41 -25.11 -7.34
C ASP A 85 -12.95 -23.65 -7.36
N PHE A 86 -13.09 -22.98 -8.50
CA PHE A 86 -12.83 -21.55 -8.66
C PHE A 86 -13.82 -20.70 -7.87
N LEU A 87 -15.11 -21.04 -7.88
CA LEU A 87 -16.11 -20.32 -7.09
C LEU A 87 -15.87 -20.49 -5.58
N GLN A 88 -15.51 -21.70 -5.13
CA GLN A 88 -15.12 -21.96 -3.73
C GLN A 88 -13.86 -21.18 -3.34
N TRP A 89 -12.84 -21.19 -4.21
CA TRP A 89 -11.62 -20.42 -4.01
C TRP A 89 -11.92 -18.92 -3.92
N ALA A 90 -12.69 -18.36 -4.86
CA ALA A 90 -13.05 -16.95 -4.87
C ALA A 90 -13.84 -16.54 -3.61
N TRP A 91 -14.72 -17.42 -3.11
CA TRP A 91 -15.47 -17.18 -1.86
C TRP A 91 -14.59 -17.23 -0.61
N ALA A 92 -13.48 -17.97 -0.65
CA ALA A 92 -12.53 -18.06 0.46
C ALA A 92 -11.65 -16.80 0.60
N PHE A 93 -11.47 -16.01 -0.46
CA PHE A 93 -10.88 -14.68 -0.41
C PHE A 93 -11.90 -13.67 0.15
N LYS A 94 -12.13 -13.73 1.47
CA LYS A 94 -12.84 -12.70 2.25
C LYS A 94 -11.91 -11.59 2.70
#